data_AF-A0A940UX56-F1
#
_entry.id   AF-A0A940UX56-F1
#
_cell.length_a   1.000
_cell.length_b   1.000
_cell.length_c   1.000
_cell.angle_alpha   90.00
_cell.angle_beta   90.00
_cell.angle_gamma   90.00
#
_symmetry.space_group_name_H-M   'P 1'
#
loop_
_entity.id
_entity.type
_entity.pdbx_description
1 polymer ?
#
loop_
_entity_poly.entity_id
_entity_poly.type
_entity_poly.pdbx_seq_one_letter_code
_entity_poly.pdbx_strand_id
1 'polypeptide(L)'
;MVELKIKISEIDYGAAMDSLLPVIIQHVSEGENAGFFAKMLGKNNAIAGVMAKAALAALPQNKKDEIAVAIIEKYHDEITKGLVEFARNKGISFQLDEMQVSAKE
;
A
#
# COMPACT_ATOMS: atom_id res chain seq x y z
N MET A 1 17.46 -9.28 22.71
CA MET A 1 16.71 -8.67 21.59
C MET A 1 16.49 -9.76 20.54
N VAL A 2 15.27 -9.92 20.04
CA VAL A 2 14.93 -10.90 18.97
C VAL A 2 14.54 -10.10 17.73
N GLU A 3 14.99 -10.54 16.56
CA GLU A 3 14.71 -9.86 15.29
C GLU A 3 13.59 -10.59 14.53
N LEU A 4 12.52 -9.86 14.18
CA LEU A 4 11.43 -10.36 13.34
C LEU A 4 11.60 -9.82 11.92
N LYS A 5 11.84 -10.71 10.94
CA LYS A 5 11.90 -10.34 9.51
C LYS A 5 10.65 -10.81 8.80
N ILE A 6 9.89 -9.86 8.27
CA ILE A 6 8.67 -10.13 7.50
C ILE A 6 8.99 -9.86 6.03
N LYS A 7 8.74 -10.85 5.17
CA LYS A 7 8.76 -10.68 3.71
C LYS A 7 7.33 -10.81 3.22
N ILE A 8 6.87 -9.81 2.48
CA ILE A 8 5.54 -9.78 1.88
C ILE A 8 5.69 -10.03 0.38
N SER A 9 4.85 -10.91 -0.16
CA SER A 9 4.80 -11.24 -1.58
C SER A 9 3.33 -11.38 -2.00
N GLU A 10 3.06 -11.31 -3.30
CA GLU A 10 1.71 -11.53 -3.85
C GLU A 10 0.64 -10.61 -3.25
N ILE A 11 0.94 -9.31 -3.12
CA ILE A 11 -0.01 -8.33 -2.58
C ILE A 11 -1.22 -8.24 -3.51
N ASP A 12 -2.43 -8.47 -2.97
CA ASP A 12 -3.68 -8.24 -3.68
C ASP A 12 -4.01 -6.73 -3.68
N TYR A 13 -3.41 -6.05 -4.64
CA TYR A 13 -3.66 -4.64 -4.90
C TYR A 13 -5.13 -4.35 -5.26
N GLY A 14 -5.87 -5.34 -5.80
CA GLY A 14 -7.27 -5.19 -6.18
C GLY A 14 -8.21 -5.12 -4.99
N ALA A 15 -7.93 -5.88 -3.92
CA ALA A 15 -8.65 -5.87 -2.66
C ALA A 15 -8.40 -4.59 -1.84
N ALA A 16 -7.20 -4.03 -1.93
CA ALA A 16 -6.82 -2.80 -1.21
C ALA A 16 -7.20 -1.50 -1.95
N MET A 17 -7.89 -1.58 -3.10
CA MET A 17 -8.10 -0.45 -4.02
C MET A 17 -8.74 0.78 -3.40
N ASP A 18 -9.72 0.63 -2.52
CA ASP A 18 -10.40 1.78 -1.92
C ASP A 18 -9.48 2.53 -0.95
N SER A 19 -8.60 1.81 -0.25
CA SER A 19 -7.56 2.37 0.62
C SER A 19 -6.38 2.94 -0.16
N LEU A 20 -6.13 2.36 -1.34
CA LEU A 20 -5.01 2.65 -2.23
C LEU A 20 -5.25 3.83 -3.17
N LEU A 21 -6.50 4.02 -3.58
CA LEU A 21 -6.94 5.02 -4.54
C LEU A 21 -6.37 6.42 -4.26
N PRO A 22 -6.44 6.96 -3.03
CA PRO A 22 -5.89 8.28 -2.74
C PRO A 22 -4.37 8.35 -2.91
N VAL A 23 -3.65 7.30 -2.51
CA VAL A 23 -2.17 7.22 -2.60
C VAL A 23 -1.74 7.11 -4.06
N ILE A 24 -2.47 6.31 -4.85
CA ILE A 24 -2.26 6.15 -6.28
C ILE A 24 -2.54 7.45 -7.02
N ILE A 25 -3.65 8.13 -6.71
CA ILE A 25 -3.98 9.43 -7.32
C ILE A 25 -2.85 10.44 -7.04
N GLN A 26 -2.33 10.47 -5.82
CA GLN A 26 -1.22 11.35 -5.46
C GLN A 26 0.05 11.04 -6.27
N HIS A 27 0.51 9.77 -6.28
CA HIS A 27 1.71 9.35 -7.03
C HIS A 27 1.56 9.51 -8.56
N VAL A 28 0.37 9.27 -9.10
CA VAL A 28 0.09 9.40 -10.54
C VAL A 28 -0.05 10.87 -10.95
N SER A 29 -0.61 11.73 -10.09
CA SER A 29 -0.73 13.17 -10.36
C SER A 29 0.60 13.91 -10.27
N GLU A 30 1.57 13.35 -9.55
CA GLU A 30 2.93 13.88 -9.44
C GLU A 30 3.89 13.31 -10.51
N GLY A 31 3.45 12.31 -11.30
CA GLY A 31 4.24 11.65 -12.34
C GLY A 31 4.04 12.21 -13.76
N GLU A 32 4.95 11.87 -14.69
CA GLU A 32 4.96 12.36 -16.08
C GLU A 32 3.65 12.13 -16.87
N ASN A 33 2.79 11.21 -16.42
CA ASN A 33 1.50 10.89 -17.05
C ASN A 33 0.28 11.58 -16.42
N ALA A 34 0.48 12.49 -15.46
CA ALA A 34 -0.60 13.19 -14.74
C ALA A 34 -1.64 13.84 -15.68
N GLY A 35 -1.21 14.41 -16.81
CA GLY A 35 -2.09 15.03 -17.80
C GLY A 35 -3.01 14.05 -18.54
N PHE A 36 -2.58 12.81 -18.74
CA PHE A 36 -3.42 11.75 -19.35
C PHE A 36 -4.51 11.29 -18.39
N PHE A 37 -4.15 11.07 -17.12
CA PHE A 37 -5.07 10.61 -16.09
C PHE A 37 -6.06 11.71 -15.65
N ALA A 38 -5.62 12.97 -15.52
CA ALA A 38 -6.50 14.09 -15.19
C ALA A 38 -7.60 14.31 -16.25
N LYS A 39 -7.28 14.11 -17.53
CA LYS A 39 -8.24 14.23 -18.65
C LYS A 39 -9.28 13.10 -18.67
N MET A 40 -8.96 11.96 -18.06
CA MET A 40 -9.82 10.78 -17.97
C MET A 40 -10.71 10.79 -16.70
N LEU A 41 -10.19 11.33 -15.59
CA LEU A 41 -10.90 11.47 -14.31
C LEU A 41 -12.02 12.53 -14.30
N GLY A 42 -11.99 13.49 -15.23
CA GLY A 42 -13.01 14.55 -15.34
C GLY A 42 -14.43 14.07 -15.72
N LYS A 43 -14.66 12.77 -15.91
CA LYS A 43 -15.96 12.20 -16.26
C LYS A 43 -16.28 10.96 -15.41
N ASN A 44 -17.06 11.17 -14.34
CA ASN A 44 -17.76 10.17 -13.51
C ASN A 44 -16.94 9.39 -12.45
N ASN A 45 -17.26 9.64 -11.17
CA ASN A 45 -16.64 9.00 -9.99
C ASN A 45 -16.80 7.47 -9.90
N ALA A 46 -17.83 6.87 -10.52
CA ALA A 46 -17.99 5.42 -10.55
C ALA A 46 -17.04 4.72 -11.53
N ILE A 47 -16.57 5.45 -12.55
CA ILE A 47 -15.60 4.96 -13.54
C ILE A 47 -14.17 5.05 -12.98
N ALA A 48 -13.93 5.97 -12.03
CA ALA A 48 -12.63 6.18 -11.40
C ALA A 48 -12.09 4.93 -10.69
N GLY A 49 -12.94 4.15 -10.00
CA GLY A 49 -12.50 2.93 -9.30
C GLY A 49 -12.06 1.81 -10.26
N VAL A 50 -12.81 1.59 -11.34
CA VAL A 50 -12.48 0.59 -12.38
C VAL A 50 -11.22 1.01 -13.15
N MET A 51 -11.09 2.30 -13.45
CA MET A 51 -9.91 2.82 -14.13
C MET A 51 -8.68 2.87 -13.23
N ALA A 52 -8.83 3.09 -11.93
CA ALA A 52 -7.74 3.01 -10.98
C ALA A 52 -7.23 1.56 -10.83
N LYS A 53 -8.13 0.57 -10.85
CA LYS A 53 -7.74 -0.85 -10.93
C LYS A 53 -6.92 -1.13 -12.18
N ALA A 54 -7.37 -0.66 -13.33
CA ALA A 54 -6.66 -0.82 -14.60
C ALA A 54 -5.31 -0.08 -14.61
N ALA A 55 -5.26 1.15 -14.08
CA ALA A 55 -4.05 1.95 -13.99
C ALA A 55 -3.02 1.29 -13.06
N LEU A 56 -3.45 0.85 -11.88
CA LEU A 56 -2.62 0.11 -10.94
C LEU A 56 -2.12 -1.19 -11.54
N ALA A 57 -2.97 -1.94 -12.24
CA ALA A 57 -2.57 -3.18 -12.92
C ALA A 57 -1.51 -2.92 -14.00
N ALA A 58 -1.61 -1.78 -14.71
CA ALA A 58 -0.68 -1.37 -15.76
C ALA A 58 0.65 -0.80 -15.22
N LEU A 59 0.76 -0.48 -13.92
CA LEU A 59 2.02 -0.01 -13.36
C LEU A 59 3.10 -1.09 -13.42
N PRO A 60 4.36 -0.70 -13.73
CA PRO A 60 5.52 -1.54 -13.53
C PRO A 60 5.61 -2.06 -12.08
N GLN A 61 6.20 -3.25 -11.90
CA GLN A 61 6.23 -3.91 -10.59
C GLN A 61 6.93 -3.06 -9.52
N ASN A 62 8.05 -2.41 -9.85
CA ASN A 62 8.76 -1.52 -8.91
C ASN A 62 7.87 -0.36 -8.42
N LYS A 63 6.98 0.19 -9.26
CA LYS A 63 6.02 1.22 -8.85
C LYS A 63 4.90 0.67 -7.97
N LYS A 64 4.46 -0.57 -8.20
CA LYS A 64 3.52 -1.25 -7.30
C LYS A 64 4.15 -1.53 -5.93
N ASP A 65 5.43 -1.86 -5.90
CA ASP A 65 6.18 -2.11 -4.67
C ASP A 65 6.37 -0.80 -3.87
N GLU A 66 6.72 0.31 -4.53
CA GLU A 66 6.75 1.65 -3.90
C GLU A 66 5.39 2.03 -3.27
N ILE A 67 4.29 1.77 -3.98
CA ILE A 67 2.94 2.02 -3.46
C ILE A 67 2.66 1.12 -2.24
N ALA A 68 3.07 -0.14 -2.27
CA ALA A 68 2.90 -1.05 -1.14
C ALA A 68 3.66 -0.55 0.11
N VAL A 69 4.88 -0.06 -0.06
CA VAL A 69 5.66 0.57 1.02
C VAL A 69 4.88 1.74 1.62
N ALA A 70 4.40 2.66 0.78
CA ALA A 70 3.68 3.84 1.25
C ALA A 70 2.39 3.49 2.03
N ILE A 71 1.68 2.41 1.65
CA ILE A 71 0.52 1.94 2.43
C ILE A 71 0.95 1.41 3.80
N ILE A 72 1.97 0.56 3.83
CA ILE A 72 2.41 -0.08 5.08
C ILE A 72 2.93 0.99 6.04
N GLU A 73 3.67 1.97 5.53
CA GLU A 73 4.10 3.14 6.32
C GLU A 73 2.90 3.95 6.83
N LYS A 74 1.91 4.19 5.98
CA LYS A 74 0.69 4.92 6.38
C LYS A 74 -0.09 4.23 7.51
N TYR A 75 -0.12 2.88 7.52
CA TYR A 75 -0.82 2.07 8.52
C TYR A 75 0.14 1.41 9.52
N HIS A 76 1.34 1.95 9.67
CA HIS A 76 2.40 1.38 10.50
C HIS A 76 1.93 1.07 11.93
N ASP A 77 1.23 2.01 12.54
CA ASP A 77 0.79 1.90 13.93
C ASP A 77 -0.32 0.85 14.10
N GLU A 78 -1.27 0.79 13.18
CA GLU A 78 -2.32 -0.22 13.16
C GLU A 78 -1.75 -1.63 12.95
N ILE A 79 -0.80 -1.78 12.03
CA ILE A 79 -0.13 -3.06 11.77
C ILE A 79 0.65 -3.49 13.01
N THR A 80 1.41 -2.58 13.61
CA THR A 80 2.19 -2.85 14.83
C THR A 80 1.30 -3.28 15.99
N LYS A 81 0.18 -2.55 16.23
CA LYS A 81 -0.81 -2.92 17.24
C LYS A 81 -1.38 -4.31 16.97
N GLY A 82 -1.75 -4.60 15.72
CA GLY A 82 -2.28 -5.91 15.33
C GLY A 82 -1.31 -7.06 15.62
N LEU A 83 -0.01 -6.88 15.35
CA LEU A 83 1.02 -7.88 15.65
C LEU A 83 1.15 -8.13 17.16
N VAL A 84 1.19 -7.07 17.97
CA VAL A 84 1.29 -7.16 19.43
C VAL A 84 0.04 -7.81 20.03
N GLU A 85 -1.15 -7.43 19.56
CA GLU A 85 -2.42 -8.02 20.00
C GLU A 85 -2.52 -9.50 19.63
N PHE A 86 -2.14 -9.86 18.41
CA PHE A 86 -2.09 -11.25 17.97
C PHE A 86 -1.19 -12.09 18.88
N ALA A 87 0.02 -11.62 19.16
CA ALA A 87 0.97 -12.30 20.02
C ALA A 87 0.42 -12.47 21.44
N ARG A 88 -0.15 -11.39 22.00
CA ARG A 88 -0.75 -11.41 23.34
C ARG A 88 -1.87 -12.43 23.44
N ASN A 89 -2.71 -12.54 22.41
CA ASN A 89 -3.79 -13.55 22.34
C ASN A 89 -3.25 -14.99 22.28
N LYS A 90 -1.97 -15.18 21.96
CA LYS A 90 -1.26 -16.47 22.01
C LYS A 90 -0.43 -16.65 23.28
N GLY A 91 -0.56 -15.75 24.25
CA GLY A 91 0.20 -15.79 25.51
C GLY A 91 1.64 -15.30 25.38
N ILE A 92 1.98 -14.65 24.26
CA ILE A 92 3.31 -14.09 24.00
C ILE A 92 3.24 -12.58 24.19
N SER A 93 4.06 -12.03 25.09
CA SER A 93 4.14 -10.58 25.31
C SER A 93 5.46 -10.04 24.79
N PHE A 94 5.42 -9.14 23.81
CA PHE A 94 6.59 -8.42 23.33
C PHE A 94 6.25 -6.96 23.01
N GLN A 95 7.29 -6.14 22.91
CA GLN A 95 7.25 -4.80 22.33
C GLN A 95 7.93 -4.82 20.98
N LEU A 96 7.47 -3.98 20.07
CA LEU A 96 8.05 -3.84 18.74
C LEU A 96 8.79 -2.50 18.73
N ASP A 97 10.12 -2.56 18.78
CA ASP A 97 10.97 -1.37 18.94
C ASP A 97 11.14 -0.61 17.61
N GLU A 98 11.18 -1.33 16.50
CA GLU A 98 11.37 -0.77 15.16
C GLU A 98 10.68 -1.66 14.11
N MET A 99 10.04 -1.03 13.12
CA MET A 99 9.57 -1.67 11.89
C MET A 99 10.14 -0.90 10.70
N GLN A 100 10.93 -1.58 9.88
CA GLN A 100 11.44 -1.03 8.63
C GLN A 100 10.62 -1.57 7.46
N VAL A 101 10.26 -0.69 6.54
CA VAL A 101 9.49 -1.02 5.35
C VAL A 101 10.28 -0.51 4.14
N SER A 102 10.53 -1.38 3.17
CA SER A 102 11.20 -0.99 1.94
C SER A 102 10.74 -1.87 0.78
N ALA A 103 10.80 -1.30 -0.43
CA ALA A 103 10.63 -2.06 -1.65
C ALA A 103 11.89 -2.91 -1.86
N LYS A 104 11.72 -4.08 -2.49
CA LYS A 104 12.87 -4.92 -2.84
C LYS A 104 13.69 -4.19 -3.92
N GLU A 105 14.99 -4.05 -3.70
CA GLU A 105 15.96 -3.57 -4.70
C GLU A 105 16.01 -4.47 -5.95
#